data_AF-A0A4Q6E680-F1
#
_entry.id   AF-A0A4Q6E680-F1
#
_cell.length_a   1.000
_cell.length_b   1.000
_cell.length_c   1.000
_cell.angle_alpha   90.00
_cell.angle_beta   90.00
_cell.angle_gamma   90.00
#
_symmetry.space_group_name_H-M   'P 1'
#
loop_
_entity.id
_entity.type
_entity.pdbx_description
1 polymer ?
#
loop_
_entity_poly.entity_id
_entity_poly.type
_entity_poly.pdbx_seq_one_letter_code
_entity_poly.pdbx_strand_id
1 'polypeptide(L)'
;MRTSLVETEQIEAHLLQLSAPGDTLVFEAKLMLNDELNNKLQWQKTAYDKIKQYGRSQLRQEIDAVHQSLFGTAKHKSFSEKIRHIFRKQ
;
A
#
# COMPACT_ATOMS: atom_id res chain seq x y z
N MET A 1 16.10 22.41 17.61
CA MET A 1 15.97 21.38 16.54
C MET A 1 15.04 20.29 17.06
N ARG A 2 14.01 19.91 16.30
CA ARG A 2 13.09 18.81 16.68
C ARG A 2 13.67 17.50 16.12
N THR A 3 14.42 16.76 16.95
CA THR A 3 15.04 15.48 16.58
C THR A 3 14.01 14.50 16.00
N SER A 4 12.79 14.49 16.52
CA SER A 4 11.70 13.65 16.04
C SER A 4 11.34 13.86 14.56
N LEU A 5 11.36 15.10 14.06
CA LEU A 5 10.99 15.38 12.66
C LEU A 5 12.05 14.86 11.68
N VAL A 6 13.32 15.00 12.04
CA VAL A 6 14.44 14.49 11.23
C VAL A 6 14.42 12.97 11.19
N GLU A 7 14.11 12.32 12.31
CA GLU A 7 13.95 10.87 12.36
C GLU A 7 12.78 10.39 11.50
N THR A 8 11.63 11.07 11.55
CA THR A 8 10.50 10.73 10.67
C THR A 8 10.89 10.84 9.19
N GLU A 9 11.57 11.91 8.79
CA GLU A 9 12.02 12.10 7.41
C GLU A 9 12.99 10.99 6.97
N GLN A 10 13.94 10.63 7.82
CA GLN A 10 14.90 9.54 7.53
C GLN A 10 14.21 8.18 7.43
N ILE A 11 13.25 7.90 8.32
CA ILE A 11 12.43 6.69 8.25
C ILE A 11 11.63 6.65 6.94
N GLU A 12 11.00 7.76 6.54
CA GLU A 12 10.25 7.85 5.29
C GLU A 12 11.13 7.63 4.07
N ALA A 13 12.27 8.32 4.00
CA ALA A 13 13.21 8.18 2.89
C ALA A 13 13.72 6.73 2.76
N HIS A 14 13.96 6.06 3.88
CA HIS A 14 14.36 4.65 3.90
C HIS A 14 13.21 3.71 3.46
N LEU A 15 12.01 3.86 4.03
CA LEU A 15 10.86 3.01 3.70
C LEU A 15 10.42 3.16 2.23
N LEU A 16 10.54 4.37 1.67
CA LEU A 16 10.18 4.67 0.28
C LEU A 16 11.33 4.46 -0.71
N GLN A 17 12.50 4.01 -0.25
CA GLN A 17 13.70 3.81 -1.07
C GLN A 17 14.14 5.07 -1.83
N LEU A 18 14.00 6.23 -1.20
CA LEU A 18 14.34 7.54 -1.78
C LEU A 18 15.75 8.02 -1.39
N SER A 19 16.38 7.35 -0.43
CA SER A 19 17.73 7.68 0.05
C SER A 19 18.82 7.27 -0.95
N ALA A 20 19.88 8.07 -1.02
CA ALA A 20 21.10 7.66 -1.72
C ALA A 20 21.75 6.45 -1.01
N PRO A 21 22.49 5.57 -1.72
CA PRO A 21 23.03 4.35 -1.12
C PRO A 21 23.90 4.59 0.13
N GLY A 22 24.67 5.68 0.16
CA GLY A 22 25.48 6.05 1.32
C GLY A 22 24.64 6.43 2.53
N ASP A 23 23.56 7.18 2.32
CA ASP A 23 22.64 7.58 3.39
C ASP A 23 21.87 6.38 3.94
N THR A 24 21.49 5.44 3.06
CA THR A 24 20.88 4.17 3.45
C THR A 24 21.79 3.38 4.40
N LEU A 25 23.07 3.21 4.06
CA LEU A 25 24.02 2.50 4.90
C LEU A 25 24.23 3.16 6.27
N VAL A 26 24.32 4.51 6.30
CA VAL A 26 24.43 5.26 7.55
C VAL A 26 23.17 5.09 8.40
N PHE A 27 22.00 5.11 7.79
CA PHE A 27 20.74 4.91 8.49
C PHE A 27 20.61 3.48 9.04
N GLU A 28 20.99 2.47 8.27
CA GLU A 28 21.03 1.06 8.73
C GLU A 28 21.96 0.87 9.93
N ALA A 29 23.14 1.48 9.91
CA ALA A 29 24.04 1.48 11.07
C ALA A 29 23.40 2.15 12.30
N LYS A 30 22.67 3.27 12.11
CA LYS A 30 21.94 3.92 13.21
C LYS A 30 20.84 3.03 13.79
N LEU A 31 20.11 2.30 12.95
CA LEU A 31 19.07 1.37 13.41
C LEU A 31 19.63 0.26 14.29
N MET A 32 20.84 -0.22 14.01
CA MET A 32 21.51 -1.24 14.83
C MET A 32 21.96 -0.72 16.20
N LEU A 33 22.21 0.58 16.32
CA LEU A 33 22.72 1.21 17.54
C LEU A 33 21.64 1.87 18.40
N ASN A 34 20.47 2.14 17.82
CA ASN A 34 19.38 2.89 18.46
C ASN A 34 18.07 2.11 18.41
N ASP A 35 17.76 1.40 19.50
CA ASP A 35 16.53 0.63 19.65
C ASP A 35 15.26 1.49 19.57
N GLU A 36 15.31 2.75 20.03
CA GLU A 36 14.17 3.67 19.94
C GLU A 36 13.86 4.02 18.48
N LEU A 37 14.90 4.30 17.69
CA LEU A 37 14.77 4.57 16.25
C LEU A 37 14.25 3.34 15.50
N ASN A 38 14.74 2.15 15.82
CA ASN A 38 14.24 0.91 15.24
C ASN A 38 12.76 0.68 15.59
N ASN A 39 12.36 0.92 16.85
CA ASN A 39 10.95 0.82 17.24
C ASN A 39 10.06 1.81 16.47
N LYS A 40 10.50 3.05 16.26
CA LYS A 40 9.79 4.03 15.42
C LYS A 40 9.61 3.54 13.99
N LEU A 41 10.67 2.98 13.38
CA LEU A 41 10.62 2.37 12.05
C LEU A 41 9.59 1.24 11.98
N GLN A 42 9.61 0.30 12.95
CA GLN A 42 8.67 -0.82 12.96
C GLN A 42 7.22 -0.36 13.12
N TRP A 43 6.95 0.65 13.95
CA TRP A 43 5.62 1.22 14.10
C TRP A 43 5.12 1.87 12.81
N GLN A 44 5.98 2.66 12.14
CA GLN A 44 5.60 3.29 10.88
C GLN A 44 5.36 2.27 9.77
N LYS A 45 6.20 1.24 9.67
CA LYS A 45 5.99 0.11 8.74
C LYS A 45 4.66 -0.60 9.00
N THR A 46 4.36 -0.89 10.27
CA THR A 46 3.09 -1.52 10.67
C THR A 46 1.90 -0.66 10.31
N ALA A 47 1.98 0.66 10.53
CA ALA A 47 0.92 1.60 10.17
C ALA A 47 0.66 1.60 8.65
N TYR A 48 1.71 1.66 7.84
CA TYR A 48 1.59 1.59 6.38
C TYR A 48 0.99 0.27 5.91
N ASP A 49 1.40 -0.86 6.49
CA ASP A 49 0.82 -2.16 6.15
C ASP A 49 -0.67 -2.23 6.47
N LYS A 50 -1.11 -1.67 7.61
CA LYS A 50 -2.53 -1.60 7.97
C LYS A 50 -3.32 -0.70 7.03
N ILE A 51 -2.81 0.48 6.70
CA ILE A 51 -3.44 1.40 5.74
C ILE A 51 -3.58 0.72 4.36
N LYS A 52 -2.52 0.05 3.89
CA LYS A 52 -2.51 -0.67 2.62
C LYS A 52 -3.53 -1.81 2.60
N GLN A 53 -3.60 -2.60 3.67
CA GLN A 53 -4.57 -3.69 3.79
C GLN A 53 -6.00 -3.17 3.80
N TYR A 54 -6.27 -2.10 4.56
CA TYR A 54 -7.57 -1.46 4.60
C TYR A 54 -7.99 -0.92 3.23
N GLY A 55 -7.11 -0.16 2.58
CA GLY A 55 -7.37 0.37 1.23
C GLY A 55 -7.63 -0.73 0.20
N ARG A 56 -6.91 -1.85 0.27
CA ARG A 56 -7.17 -3.03 -0.60
C ARG A 56 -8.54 -3.66 -0.32
N SER A 57 -8.95 -3.74 0.94
CA SER A 57 -10.27 -4.26 1.30
C SER A 57 -11.37 -3.35 0.77
N GLN A 58 -11.21 -2.03 0.89
CA GLN A 58 -12.18 -1.06 0.38
C GLN A 58 -12.28 -1.14 -1.14
N LEU A 59 -11.14 -1.12 -1.85
CA LEU A 59 -11.11 -1.25 -3.31
C LEU A 59 -11.78 -2.55 -3.78
N ARG A 60 -11.57 -3.65 -3.07
CA ARG A 60 -12.24 -4.92 -3.36
C ARG A 60 -13.76 -4.80 -3.23
N GLN A 61 -14.24 -4.18 -2.16
CA GLN A 61 -15.69 -3.97 -1.96
C GLN A 61 -16.30 -3.10 -3.07
N GLU A 62 -15.58 -2.06 -3.51
CA GLU A 62 -16.01 -1.21 -4.62
C GLU A 62 -16.10 -1.99 -5.94
N ILE A 63 -15.08 -2.79 -6.25
CA ILE A 63 -15.08 -3.67 -7.43
C ILE A 63 -16.22 -4.69 -7.36
N ASP A 64 -16.43 -5.32 -6.21
CA ASP A 64 -17.50 -6.30 -6.00
C ASP A 64 -18.88 -5.64 -6.17
N ALA A 65 -19.08 -4.42 -5.66
CA ALA A 65 -20.32 -3.67 -5.84
C ALA A 65 -20.59 -3.33 -7.31
N VAL A 66 -19.58 -2.88 -8.05
CA VAL A 66 -19.68 -2.61 -9.50
C VAL A 66 -19.99 -3.91 -10.26
N HIS A 67 -19.31 -5.00 -9.91
CA HIS A 67 -19.56 -6.31 -10.52
C HIS A 67 -21.00 -6.78 -10.28
N GLN A 68 -21.52 -6.69 -9.05
CA GLN A 68 -22.91 -7.05 -8.75
C GLN A 68 -23.92 -6.18 -9.52
N SER A 69 -23.66 -4.87 -9.62
CA SER A 69 -24.52 -3.96 -10.40
C SER A 69 -24.59 -4.36 -11.88
N LEU A 70 -23.43 -4.61 -12.50
CA LEU A 70 -23.33 -4.84 -13.96
C LEU A 70 -23.61 -6.29 -14.38
N PHE A 71 -23.32 -7.28 -13.53
CA PHE A 71 -23.40 -8.71 -13.88
C PHE A 71 -24.43 -9.49 -13.06
N GLY A 72 -24.93 -8.93 -11.94
CA GLY A 72 -25.92 -9.57 -11.07
C GLY A 72 -27.37 -9.23 -11.39
N THR A 73 -27.62 -8.16 -12.15
CA THR A 73 -28.98 -7.72 -12.48
C THR A 73 -29.37 -8.03 -13.93
N ALA A 74 -30.63 -8.41 -14.16
CA ALA A 74 -31.16 -8.66 -15.51
C ALA A 74 -31.14 -7.40 -16.41
N LYS A 75 -31.10 -6.20 -15.80
CA LYS A 75 -31.06 -4.89 -16.47
C LYS A 75 -29.83 -4.72 -17.36
N HIS A 76 -28.70 -5.34 -17.00
CA HIS A 76 -27.42 -5.20 -17.72
C HIS A 76 -26.99 -6.52 -18.42
N LYS A 77 -27.94 -7.42 -18.68
CA LYS A 77 -27.68 -8.74 -19.28
C LYS A 77 -26.97 -8.67 -20.65
N SER A 78 -27.40 -7.79 -21.55
CA SER A 78 -26.76 -7.65 -22.88
C SER A 78 -25.32 -7.14 -22.81
N PHE A 79 -25.04 -6.23 -21.86
CA PHE A 79 -23.68 -5.73 -21.61
C PHE A 79 -22.80 -6.84 -21.02
N SER A 80 -23.25 -7.51 -19.97
CA SER A 80 -22.51 -8.61 -19.34
C SER A 80 -22.21 -9.77 -20.30
N GLU A 81 -23.15 -10.13 -21.18
CA GLU A 81 -22.95 -11.13 -22.21
C GLU A 81 -21.89 -10.72 -23.24
N LYS A 82 -21.90 -9.45 -23.70
CA LYS A 82 -20.86 -8.92 -24.60
C LYS A 82 -19.48 -8.99 -23.95
N ILE A 83 -19.36 -8.55 -22.70
CA ILE A 83 -18.08 -8.61 -21.96
C ILE A 83 -17.62 -10.06 -21.80
N ARG A 84 -18.50 -10.98 -21.38
CA ARG A 84 -18.18 -12.41 -21.29
C ARG A 84 -17.76 -13.00 -22.64
N HIS A 85 -18.28 -12.49 -23.75
CA HIS A 85 -17.88 -12.91 -25.09
C HIS A 85 -16.45 -12.45 -25.44
N ILE A 86 -16.05 -11.24 -25.06
CA ILE A 86 -14.67 -10.74 -25.24
C ILE A 86 -13.66 -11.64 -24.51
N PHE A 87 -14.01 -12.11 -23.31
CA PHE A 87 -13.18 -13.00 -22.51
C PHE A 87 -13.43 -14.50 -22.80
N ARG A 88 -14.36 -14.84 -23.71
CA ARG A 88 -14.59 -16.22 -24.14
C ARG A 88 -13.65 -16.54 -25.31
N LYS A 89 -12.55 -17.17 -24.92
CA LYS A 89 -11.61 -17.95 -25.71
C LYS A 89 -10.65 -17.20 -26.65
N GLN A 90 -9.37 -17.54 -26.47
CA GLN A 90 -8.92 -18.84 -26.99
C GLN A 90 -8.98 -19.93 -25.91
#